data_AF-A0A914YHP1-F1
#
_entry.id   AF-A0A914YHP1-F1
#
_cell.length_a   1.000
_cell.length_b   1.000
_cell.length_c   1.000
_cell.angle_alpha   90.00
_cell.angle_beta   90.00
_cell.angle_gamma   90.00
#
_symmetry.space_group_name_H-M   'P 1'
#
loop_
_entity.id
_entity.type
_entity.pdbx_description
1 polymer ?
#
loop_
_entity_poly.entity_id
_entity_poly.type
_entity_poly.pdbx_seq_one_letter_code
_entity_poly.pdbx_strand_id
1 'polypeptide(L)'
;MTAAAAAEQIIIFKANQEEFKIPLRFFLYQSSAAEPAKTPSLLGGTINLAEYDVKVVKIFVARILEPLKSYKYEFSIIRELYELAQIFQLSRLTKEIENQILSSADNLIIDEFGQYLLLLNDTEISLTKFGADLLQKVIAKFDQLSVTDYLSNLNGAILIEILDSCELFVDSEVKIFEVALKFLKKSKDRLLHVYSILSCIRMARLNDAQRKEMLKALKEEIEPQQASQVLTIAGFVFNEENSYRCCVLKGHEKNPRCMDIPPELRGSVNT
;
A
#
# COMPACT_ATOMS: atom_id res chain seq x y z
N MET A 1 30.66 -44.68 -26.74
CA MET A 1 29.21 -44.40 -26.77
C MET A 1 29.02 -42.94 -26.40
N THR A 2 28.69 -42.11 -27.37
CA THR A 2 28.43 -40.68 -27.21
C THR A 2 27.11 -40.52 -26.46
N ALA A 3 27.16 -39.90 -25.28
CA ALA A 3 25.95 -39.44 -24.61
C ALA A 3 25.27 -38.43 -25.53
N ALA A 4 24.09 -38.77 -26.04
CA ALA A 4 23.25 -37.82 -26.76
C ALA A 4 23.00 -36.63 -25.82
N ALA A 5 23.45 -35.44 -26.20
CA ALA A 5 23.13 -34.22 -25.47
C ALA A 5 21.60 -34.11 -25.45
N ALA A 6 21.00 -34.28 -24.26
CA ALA A 6 19.57 -34.08 -24.10
C ALA A 6 19.23 -32.67 -24.59
N ALA A 7 18.25 -32.56 -25.50
CA ALA A 7 17.85 -31.28 -26.06
C ALA A 7 17.48 -30.31 -24.92
N GLU A 8 18.07 -29.11 -24.94
CA GLU A 8 17.82 -28.09 -23.94
C GLU A 8 16.34 -27.67 -24.01
N GLN A 9 15.61 -27.85 -22.91
CA GLN A 9 14.21 -27.45 -22.82
C GLN A 9 14.11 -25.92 -22.81
N ILE A 10 13.22 -25.38 -23.65
CA ILE A 10 12.99 -23.94 -23.81
C ILE A 10 11.59 -23.61 -23.30
N ILE A 11 11.47 -22.51 -22.58
CA ILE A 11 10.20 -21.87 -22.25
C ILE A 11 10.05 -20.60 -23.09
N ILE A 12 8.82 -20.34 -23.55
CA ILE A 12 8.52 -19.21 -24.42
C ILE A 12 7.58 -18.27 -23.68
N PHE A 13 8.01 -17.04 -23.43
CA PHE A 13 7.13 -15.97 -22.97
C PHE A 13 6.63 -15.19 -24.19
N LYS A 14 5.33 -15.09 -24.36
CA LYS A 14 4.71 -14.39 -25.50
C LYS A 14 4.03 -13.12 -25.01
N ALA A 15 4.50 -11.96 -25.46
CA ALA A 15 3.88 -10.67 -25.19
C ALA A 15 3.42 -10.07 -26.52
N ASN A 16 2.10 -9.99 -26.73
CA ASN A 16 1.51 -9.60 -28.01
C ASN A 16 2.04 -10.45 -29.17
N GLN A 17 2.76 -9.84 -30.11
CA GLN A 17 3.36 -10.50 -31.27
C GLN A 17 4.81 -10.96 -31.05
N GLU A 18 5.41 -10.61 -29.91
CA GLU A 18 6.80 -10.95 -29.60
C GLU A 18 6.92 -12.22 -28.77
N GLU A 19 7.93 -13.03 -29.10
CA GLU A 19 8.27 -14.27 -28.40
C GLU A 19 9.67 -14.17 -27.81
N PHE A 20 9.77 -14.41 -26.51
CA PHE A 20 11.01 -14.44 -25.76
C PHE A 20 11.31 -15.87 -25.34
N LYS A 21 12.36 -16.44 -25.93
CA LYS A 21 12.76 -17.83 -25.71
C LYS A 21 13.89 -17.86 -24.70
N ILE A 22 13.69 -18.56 -23.59
CA ILE A 22 14.76 -18.77 -22.60
C ILE A 22 14.93 -20.25 -22.29
N PRO A 23 16.18 -20.71 -22.05
CA PRO A 23 16.37 -22.04 -21.53
C PRO A 23 15.72 -22.21 -20.17
N LEU A 24 14.94 -23.28 -20.02
CA LEU A 24 14.16 -23.57 -18.82
C LEU A 24 15.06 -23.60 -17.57
N ARG A 25 16.30 -24.09 -17.69
CA ARG A 25 17.27 -24.10 -16.57
C ARG A 25 17.51 -22.73 -15.93
N PHE A 26 17.53 -21.65 -16.71
CA PHE A 26 17.73 -20.30 -16.16
C PHE A 26 16.52 -19.84 -15.38
N PHE A 27 15.33 -20.17 -15.88
CA PHE A 27 14.08 -19.89 -15.20
C PHE A 27 13.96 -20.68 -13.88
N LEU A 28 14.21 -21.98 -13.91
CA LEU A 28 14.19 -22.85 -12.71
C LEU A 28 15.21 -22.40 -11.66
N TYR A 29 16.37 -21.88 -12.08
CA TYR A 29 17.37 -21.38 -11.15
C TYR A 29 16.93 -20.11 -10.40
N GLN A 30 16.02 -19.33 -10.97
CA GLN A 30 15.53 -18.07 -10.38
C GLN A 30 14.16 -18.21 -9.70
N SER A 31 13.35 -19.19 -10.10
CA SER A 31 11.95 -19.33 -9.72
C SER A 31 11.72 -20.48 -8.74
N SER A 32 11.16 -20.18 -7.56
CA SER A 32 10.62 -21.22 -6.68
C SER A 32 9.25 -21.75 -7.14
N ALA A 33 8.55 -21.02 -8.01
CA ALA A 33 7.28 -21.45 -8.59
C ALA A 33 7.43 -22.68 -9.49
N ALA A 34 8.66 -22.95 -9.93
CA ALA A 34 8.99 -23.98 -10.90
C ALA A 34 9.63 -25.24 -10.28
N GLU A 35 9.47 -25.46 -8.96
CA GLU A 35 9.71 -26.78 -8.39
C GLU A 35 8.94 -27.84 -9.21
N PRO A 36 9.58 -28.91 -9.73
CA PRO A 36 8.96 -29.88 -10.63
C PRO A 36 7.66 -30.52 -10.10
N ALA A 37 7.43 -30.45 -8.78
CA ALA A 37 6.24 -30.95 -8.11
C ALA A 37 5.03 -29.99 -8.14
N LYS A 38 5.21 -28.70 -8.45
CA LYS A 38 4.17 -27.65 -8.30
C LYS A 38 3.64 -27.07 -9.62
N THR A 39 4.36 -27.21 -10.72
CA THR A 39 3.95 -26.62 -12.02
C THR A 39 4.32 -27.50 -13.22
N PRO A 40 3.59 -28.60 -13.45
CA PRO A 40 3.76 -29.45 -14.64
C PRO A 40 3.55 -28.70 -15.96
N SER A 41 2.80 -27.59 -15.97
CA SER A 41 2.49 -26.76 -17.13
C SER A 41 3.63 -25.86 -17.61
N LEU A 42 4.71 -25.69 -16.81
CA LEU A 42 5.88 -24.88 -17.17
C LEU A 42 6.96 -25.66 -17.95
N LEU A 43 6.81 -26.98 -18.06
CA LEU A 43 7.74 -27.85 -18.79
C LEU A 43 7.50 -27.73 -20.30
N GLY A 44 8.22 -26.82 -20.95
CA GLY A 44 8.25 -26.69 -22.42
C GLY A 44 7.05 -25.97 -23.05
N GLY A 45 6.26 -25.25 -22.26
CA GLY A 45 5.07 -24.53 -22.70
C GLY A 45 5.32 -23.07 -23.09
N THR A 46 4.39 -22.52 -23.88
CA THR A 46 4.30 -21.07 -24.12
C THR A 46 3.45 -20.43 -23.01
N ILE A 47 4.01 -19.46 -22.31
CA ILE A 47 3.31 -18.60 -21.36
C ILE A 47 2.82 -17.36 -22.10
N ASN A 48 1.52 -17.09 -22.02
CA ASN A 48 0.92 -15.89 -22.59
C ASN A 48 0.99 -14.74 -21.57
N LEU A 49 1.68 -13.66 -21.94
CA LEU A 49 1.84 -12.41 -21.20
C LEU A 49 1.34 -11.21 -22.04
N ALA A 50 0.35 -11.42 -22.91
CA ALA A 50 -0.17 -10.35 -23.79
C ALA A 50 -0.82 -9.17 -23.04
N GLU A 51 -1.15 -9.33 -21.76
CA GLU A 51 -1.66 -8.24 -20.92
C GLU A 51 -0.58 -7.27 -20.42
N TYR A 52 0.71 -7.64 -20.54
CA TYR A 52 1.84 -6.83 -20.07
C TYR A 52 2.50 -6.06 -21.22
N ASP A 53 3.11 -4.92 -20.90
CA ASP A 53 3.90 -4.17 -21.87
C ASP A 53 5.12 -4.99 -22.32
N VAL A 54 5.38 -5.00 -23.63
CA VAL A 54 6.45 -5.79 -24.25
C VAL A 54 7.82 -5.40 -23.68
N LYS A 55 8.04 -4.12 -23.34
CA LYS A 55 9.29 -3.66 -22.71
C LYS A 55 9.45 -4.24 -21.31
N VAL A 56 8.37 -4.35 -20.53
CA VAL A 56 8.41 -4.99 -19.20
C VAL A 56 8.77 -6.45 -19.35
N VAL A 57 8.12 -7.19 -20.26
CA VAL A 57 8.41 -8.61 -20.49
C VAL A 57 9.85 -8.81 -20.97
N LYS A 58 10.36 -7.94 -21.84
CA LYS A 58 11.76 -7.96 -22.26
C LYS A 58 12.73 -7.77 -21.09
N ILE A 59 12.45 -6.85 -20.17
CA ILE A 59 13.28 -6.63 -18.98
C ILE A 59 13.17 -7.83 -18.04
N PHE A 60 11.96 -8.34 -17.78
CA PHE A 60 11.73 -9.54 -16.99
C PHE A 60 12.57 -10.74 -17.48
N VAL A 61 12.54 -11.00 -18.79
CA VAL A 61 13.34 -12.03 -19.44
C VAL A 61 14.85 -11.78 -19.28
N ALA A 62 15.29 -10.53 -19.47
CA ALA A 62 16.69 -10.15 -19.27
C ALA A 62 17.12 -10.37 -17.80
N ARG A 63 16.26 -10.14 -16.82
CA ARG A 63 16.55 -10.38 -15.39
C ARG A 63 16.67 -11.88 -15.07
N ILE A 64 15.94 -12.74 -15.76
CA ILE A 64 16.10 -14.21 -15.61
C ILE A 64 17.44 -14.67 -16.19
N LEU A 65 17.82 -14.15 -17.36
CA LEU A 65 19.07 -14.53 -18.05
C LEU A 65 20.33 -13.93 -17.41
N GLU A 66 20.25 -12.70 -16.92
CA GLU A 66 21.38 -11.93 -16.38
C GLU A 66 21.16 -11.49 -14.92
N PRO A 67 20.85 -12.40 -13.97
CA PRO A 67 20.36 -12.07 -12.62
C PRO A 67 21.34 -11.24 -11.76
N LEU A 68 22.63 -11.23 -12.10
CA LEU A 68 23.65 -10.45 -11.39
C LEU A 68 23.79 -9.01 -11.86
N LYS A 69 23.25 -8.69 -13.04
CA LYS A 69 23.36 -7.34 -13.62
C LYS A 69 22.47 -6.38 -12.85
N SER A 70 23.07 -5.31 -12.33
CA SER A 70 22.29 -4.22 -11.72
C SER A 70 21.50 -3.50 -12.81
N TYR A 71 20.21 -3.30 -12.57
CA TYR A 71 19.35 -2.54 -13.43
C TYR A 71 18.63 -1.47 -12.61
N LYS A 72 18.53 -0.25 -13.15
CA LYS A 72 17.68 0.79 -12.54
C LYS A 72 16.39 0.86 -13.34
N TYR A 73 15.29 0.45 -12.71
CA TYR A 73 13.98 0.45 -13.36
C TYR A 73 13.38 1.84 -13.40
N GLU A 74 12.74 2.19 -14.52
CA GLU A 74 11.86 3.34 -14.59
C GLU A 74 10.57 3.05 -13.80
N PHE A 75 9.96 4.09 -13.25
CA PHE A 75 8.76 3.98 -12.43
C PHE A 75 7.62 3.26 -13.15
N SER A 76 7.43 3.55 -14.44
CA SER A 76 6.42 2.95 -15.31
C SER A 76 6.54 1.44 -15.47
N ILE A 77 7.72 0.87 -15.22
CA ILE A 77 8.03 -0.56 -15.42
C ILE A 77 7.90 -1.34 -14.11
N ILE A 78 8.16 -0.68 -12.99
CA ILE A 78 8.28 -1.34 -11.67
C ILE A 78 7.02 -2.11 -11.29
N ARG A 79 5.84 -1.57 -11.56
CA ARG A 79 4.57 -2.20 -11.19
C ARG A 79 4.40 -3.57 -11.83
N GLU A 80 4.38 -3.61 -13.16
CA GLU A 80 4.18 -4.84 -13.92
C GLU A 80 5.35 -5.81 -13.70
N LEU A 81 6.57 -5.30 -13.55
CA LEU A 81 7.74 -6.14 -13.29
C LEU A 81 7.68 -6.80 -11.90
N TYR A 82 7.21 -6.07 -10.88
CA TYR A 82 7.01 -6.60 -9.53
C TYR A 82 5.93 -7.68 -9.53
N GLU A 83 4.80 -7.44 -10.20
CA GLU A 83 3.73 -8.42 -10.36
C GLU A 83 4.22 -9.71 -11.04
N LEU A 84 4.94 -9.60 -12.16
CA LEU A 84 5.56 -10.76 -12.81
C LEU A 84 6.55 -11.49 -11.90
N ALA A 85 7.36 -10.75 -11.13
CA ALA A 85 8.28 -11.35 -10.17
C ALA A 85 7.54 -12.13 -9.08
N GLN A 86 6.39 -11.64 -8.61
CA GLN A 86 5.55 -12.36 -7.64
C GLN A 86 4.89 -13.60 -8.26
N ILE A 87 4.25 -13.46 -9.42
CA ILE A 87 3.58 -14.57 -10.14
C ILE A 87 4.54 -15.73 -10.37
N PHE A 88 5.76 -15.42 -10.84
CA PHE A 88 6.79 -16.43 -11.09
C PHE A 88 7.71 -16.68 -9.88
N GLN A 89 7.39 -16.12 -8.72
CA GLN A 89 8.14 -16.28 -7.45
C GLN A 89 9.66 -16.09 -7.60
N LEU A 90 10.06 -15.05 -8.34
CA LEU A 90 11.45 -14.66 -8.55
C LEU A 90 11.96 -13.84 -7.35
N SER A 91 12.14 -14.51 -6.20
CA SER A 91 12.47 -13.87 -4.90
C SER A 91 13.63 -12.86 -4.96
N ARG A 92 14.62 -13.11 -5.81
CA ARG A 92 15.75 -12.20 -5.99
C ARG A 92 15.34 -10.91 -6.70
N LEU A 93 14.59 -11.03 -7.80
CA LEU A 93 14.09 -9.89 -8.57
C LEU A 93 13.11 -9.08 -7.72
N THR A 94 12.22 -9.75 -6.97
CA THR A 94 11.34 -9.11 -5.98
C THR A 94 12.15 -8.22 -5.03
N LYS A 95 13.16 -8.78 -4.34
CA LYS A 95 13.99 -8.01 -3.39
C LYS A 95 14.76 -6.86 -4.06
N GLU A 96 15.21 -7.05 -5.30
CA GLU A 96 15.88 -5.98 -6.05
C GLU A 96 14.94 -4.79 -6.30
N ILE A 97 13.71 -5.08 -6.73
CA ILE A 97 12.68 -4.06 -6.96
C ILE A 97 12.30 -3.37 -5.65
N GLU A 98 12.04 -4.13 -4.58
CA GLU A 98 11.73 -3.60 -3.24
C GLU A 98 12.81 -2.65 -2.74
N ASN A 99 14.08 -3.06 -2.83
CA ASN A 99 15.21 -2.22 -2.42
C ASN A 99 15.32 -0.94 -3.27
N GLN A 100 15.03 -1.03 -4.58
CA GLN A 100 15.01 0.15 -5.43
C GLN A 100 13.90 1.13 -5.02
N ILE A 101 12.70 0.61 -4.73
CA ILE A 101 11.57 1.41 -4.24
C ILE A 101 11.92 2.10 -2.91
N LEU A 102 12.47 1.35 -1.95
CA LEU A 102 12.81 1.92 -0.63
C LEU A 102 13.96 2.92 -0.70
N SER A 103 14.90 2.76 -1.64
CA SER A 103 16.02 3.71 -1.82
C SER A 103 15.64 4.95 -2.63
N SER A 104 14.65 4.86 -3.52
CA SER A 104 14.13 6.03 -4.24
C SER A 104 13.13 6.83 -3.41
N ALA A 105 12.44 6.17 -2.48
CA ALA A 105 11.41 6.71 -1.61
C ALA A 105 11.67 8.15 -1.13
N ASP A 106 12.84 8.41 -0.55
CA ASP A 106 13.11 9.71 0.07
C ASP A 106 13.06 10.86 -0.96
N ASN A 107 13.35 10.57 -2.22
CA ASN A 107 13.40 11.54 -3.33
C ASN A 107 12.15 11.56 -4.22
N LEU A 108 11.22 10.62 -4.05
CA LEU A 108 10.03 10.54 -4.89
C LEU A 108 8.99 11.60 -4.50
N ILE A 109 8.29 12.09 -5.52
CA ILE A 109 7.08 12.89 -5.35
C ILE A 109 5.98 11.94 -4.83
N ILE A 110 5.16 12.45 -3.92
CA ILE A 110 4.20 11.64 -3.17
C ILE A 110 3.20 10.86 -4.06
N ASP A 111 2.89 11.36 -5.26
CA ASP A 111 2.03 10.66 -6.24
C ASP A 111 2.68 9.37 -6.76
N GLU A 112 4.00 9.36 -6.94
CA GLU A 112 4.78 8.18 -7.32
C GLU A 112 4.83 7.19 -6.15
N PHE A 113 5.01 7.71 -4.94
CA PHE A 113 5.01 6.93 -3.71
C PHE A 113 3.68 6.20 -3.47
N GLY A 114 2.59 6.90 -3.77
CA GLY A 114 1.25 6.36 -3.71
C GLY A 114 1.09 5.08 -4.53
N GLN A 115 1.58 5.04 -5.76
CA GLN A 115 1.37 3.86 -6.61
C GLN A 115 2.13 2.63 -6.11
N TYR A 116 3.22 2.79 -5.35
CA TYR A 116 3.89 1.66 -4.71
C TYR A 116 3.05 1.03 -3.61
N LEU A 117 2.22 1.80 -2.90
CA LEU A 117 1.25 1.23 -1.98
C LEU A 117 0.19 0.39 -2.70
N LEU A 118 -0.13 0.66 -3.96
CA LEU A 118 -1.06 -0.17 -4.74
C LEU A 118 -0.44 -1.48 -5.21
N LEU A 119 0.88 -1.63 -5.13
CA LEU A 119 1.54 -2.90 -5.41
C LEU A 119 1.30 -3.92 -4.31
N LEU A 120 0.91 -3.45 -3.13
CA LEU A 120 0.72 -4.28 -1.96
C LEU A 120 -0.78 -4.40 -1.67
N ASN A 121 -1.21 -5.61 -1.38
CA ASN A 121 -2.50 -5.83 -0.75
C ASN A 121 -2.43 -5.58 0.76
N ASP A 122 -3.60 -5.58 1.40
CA ASP A 122 -3.75 -5.27 2.84
C ASP A 122 -2.92 -6.18 3.73
N THR A 123 -2.75 -7.45 3.34
CA THR A 123 -1.96 -8.40 4.12
C THR A 123 -0.47 -8.21 3.89
N GLU A 124 -0.03 -7.82 2.70
CA GLU A 124 1.38 -7.60 2.39
C GLU A 124 1.95 -6.40 3.13
N ILE A 125 1.16 -5.34 3.34
CA ILE A 125 1.61 -4.16 4.09
C ILE A 125 1.93 -4.50 5.55
N SER A 126 1.05 -5.26 6.21
CA SER A 126 1.21 -5.56 7.64
C SER A 126 2.11 -6.77 7.91
N LEU A 127 2.24 -7.71 6.97
CA LEU A 127 2.97 -8.97 7.19
C LEU A 127 4.38 -9.01 6.60
N THR A 128 4.72 -8.12 5.66
CA THR A 128 6.05 -8.12 5.02
C THR A 128 6.92 -6.99 5.54
N LYS A 129 8.24 -7.24 5.61
CA LYS A 129 9.20 -6.20 5.96
C LYS A 129 9.17 -5.04 4.96
N PHE A 130 9.08 -5.34 3.66
CA PHE A 130 8.98 -4.33 2.62
C PHE A 130 7.74 -3.45 2.81
N GLY A 131 6.58 -4.06 3.07
CA GLY A 131 5.34 -3.34 3.35
C GLY A 131 5.43 -2.44 4.57
N ALA A 132 5.99 -2.94 5.68
CA ALA A 132 6.20 -2.16 6.89
C ALA A 132 7.16 -0.98 6.66
N ASP A 133 8.32 -1.22 6.03
CA ASP A 133 9.32 -0.18 5.72
C ASP A 133 8.73 0.89 4.77
N LEU A 134 7.92 0.47 3.78
CA LEU A 134 7.25 1.37 2.86
C LEU A 134 6.18 2.22 3.57
N LEU A 135 5.35 1.60 4.41
CA LEU A 135 4.32 2.28 5.21
C LEU A 135 4.94 3.34 6.13
N GLN A 136 6.03 3.02 6.82
CA GLN A 136 6.74 3.98 7.68
C GLN A 136 7.22 5.21 6.90
N LYS A 137 7.77 5.01 5.70
CA LYS A 137 8.21 6.13 4.84
C LYS A 137 7.02 6.98 4.35
N VAL A 138 5.86 6.37 4.12
CA VAL A 138 4.63 7.10 3.79
C VAL A 138 4.15 7.94 4.97
N ILE A 139 4.10 7.35 6.17
CA ILE A 139 3.70 8.04 7.40
C ILE A 139 4.62 9.25 7.65
N ALA A 140 5.93 9.10 7.46
CA ALA A 140 6.89 10.19 7.58
C ALA A 140 6.67 11.33 6.58
N LYS A 141 5.99 11.07 5.45
CA LYS A 141 5.63 12.04 4.41
C LYS A 141 4.14 12.43 4.43
N PHE A 142 3.43 12.16 5.52
CA PHE A 142 1.98 12.36 5.60
C PHE A 142 1.52 13.77 5.24
N ASP A 143 2.29 14.81 5.58
CA ASP A 143 1.95 16.18 5.23
C ASP A 143 1.82 16.39 3.72
N GLN A 144 2.72 15.78 2.95
CA GLN A 144 2.67 15.80 1.49
C GLN A 144 1.50 14.96 0.98
N LEU A 145 1.27 13.79 1.61
CA LEU A 145 0.15 12.90 1.25
C LEU A 145 -1.20 13.58 1.45
N SER A 146 -1.37 14.34 2.54
CA SER A 146 -2.63 14.96 2.98
C SER A 146 -3.23 15.93 1.96
N VAL A 147 -2.41 16.49 1.08
CA VAL A 147 -2.83 17.45 0.05
C VAL A 147 -3.04 16.81 -1.32
N THR A 148 -2.66 15.55 -1.51
CA THR A 148 -2.84 14.84 -2.78
C THR A 148 -4.29 14.42 -3.00
N ASP A 149 -4.71 14.38 -4.26
CA ASP A 149 -5.94 13.70 -4.66
C ASP A 149 -5.78 12.17 -4.66
N TYR A 150 -4.53 11.68 -4.62
CA TYR A 150 -4.21 10.28 -4.65
C TYR A 150 -4.82 9.47 -3.49
N LEU A 151 -4.97 10.10 -2.32
CA LEU A 151 -5.56 9.50 -1.12
C LEU A 151 -6.89 8.77 -1.38
N SER A 152 -7.74 9.29 -2.27
CA SER A 152 -9.04 8.64 -2.55
C SER A 152 -8.94 7.33 -3.32
N ASN A 153 -7.78 7.02 -3.90
CA ASN A 153 -7.52 5.79 -4.65
C ASN A 153 -6.84 4.71 -3.80
N LEU A 154 -6.42 5.03 -2.57
CA LEU A 154 -5.87 4.04 -1.66
C LEU A 154 -6.94 3.01 -1.28
N ASN A 155 -6.49 1.80 -0.93
CA ASN A 155 -7.35 0.88 -0.19
C ASN A 155 -7.62 1.49 1.21
N GLY A 156 -8.87 1.40 1.67
CA GLY A 156 -9.27 1.90 2.98
C GLY A 156 -8.48 1.28 4.13
N ALA A 157 -8.09 0.00 4.05
CA ALA A 157 -7.25 -0.65 5.05
C ALA A 157 -5.87 0.00 5.16
N ILE A 158 -5.23 0.33 4.03
CA ILE A 158 -3.95 1.05 4.00
C ILE A 158 -4.09 2.42 4.63
N LEU A 159 -5.17 3.13 4.30
CA LEU A 159 -5.43 4.44 4.90
C LEU A 159 -5.61 4.32 6.42
N ILE A 160 -6.32 3.29 6.90
CA ILE A 160 -6.48 3.03 8.34
C ILE A 160 -5.11 2.80 9.01
N GLU A 161 -4.23 1.99 8.42
CA GLU A 161 -2.87 1.75 8.95
C GLU A 161 -2.05 3.05 9.05
N ILE A 162 -2.15 3.92 8.03
CA ILE A 162 -1.49 5.25 8.04
C ILE A 162 -2.10 6.12 9.15
N LEU A 163 -3.44 6.21 9.19
CA LEU A 163 -4.15 7.10 10.08
C LEU A 163 -4.14 6.61 11.51
N ASP A 164 -4.04 5.33 11.84
CA ASP A 164 -4.00 4.85 13.23
C ASP A 164 -2.58 4.86 13.81
N SER A 165 -1.55 4.97 12.96
CA SER A 165 -0.16 4.93 13.39
C SER A 165 0.18 5.95 14.47
N CYS A 166 0.84 5.48 15.53
CA CYS A 166 1.39 6.33 16.58
C CYS A 166 2.69 7.03 16.17
N GLU A 167 3.31 6.63 15.05
CA GLU A 167 4.45 7.32 14.44
C GLU A 167 3.99 8.49 13.56
N LEU A 168 2.68 8.59 13.29
CA LEU A 168 2.12 9.71 12.56
C LEU A 168 2.27 11.00 13.38
N PHE A 169 3.13 11.90 12.92
CA PHE A 169 3.38 13.18 13.54
C PHE A 169 2.49 14.24 12.90
N VAL A 170 1.42 14.63 13.60
CA VAL A 170 0.51 15.69 13.18
C VAL A 170 0.22 16.64 14.33
N ASP A 171 0.08 17.92 14.00
CA ASP A 171 -0.17 18.96 15.00
C ASP A 171 -1.63 19.02 15.47
N SER A 172 -2.57 18.42 14.71
CA SER A 172 -4.00 18.45 15.01
C SER A 172 -4.75 17.25 14.41
N GLU A 173 -5.67 16.69 15.19
CA GLU A 173 -6.62 15.66 14.74
C GLU A 173 -7.59 16.17 13.67
N VAL A 174 -7.77 17.49 13.53
CA VAL A 174 -8.54 18.08 12.42
C VAL A 174 -7.92 17.71 11.07
N LYS A 175 -6.58 17.67 10.97
CA LYS A 175 -5.89 17.30 9.73
C LYS A 175 -6.14 15.83 9.35
N ILE A 176 -6.21 14.95 10.34
CA ILE A 176 -6.56 13.54 10.16
C ILE A 176 -7.99 13.43 9.66
N PHE A 177 -8.91 14.19 10.26
CA PHE A 177 -10.29 14.25 9.81
C PHE A 177 -10.42 14.76 8.37
N GLU A 178 -9.69 15.81 7.97
CA GLU A 178 -9.73 16.32 6.60
C GLU A 178 -9.30 15.26 5.58
N VAL A 179 -8.26 14.49 5.89
CA VAL A 179 -7.81 13.36 5.06
C VAL A 179 -8.86 12.25 5.01
N ALA A 180 -9.41 11.87 6.15
CA ALA A 180 -10.51 10.91 6.23
C ALA A 180 -11.72 11.36 5.40
N LEU A 181 -12.11 12.65 5.50
CA LEU A 181 -13.21 13.22 4.75
C LEU A 181 -12.94 13.18 3.24
N LYS A 182 -11.74 13.57 2.79
CA LYS A 182 -11.35 13.46 1.37
C LYS A 182 -11.51 12.04 0.83
N PHE A 183 -11.08 11.04 1.59
CA PHE A 183 -11.26 9.65 1.24
C PHE A 183 -12.75 9.28 1.19
N LEU A 184 -13.50 9.55 2.26
CA LEU A 184 -14.92 9.19 2.37
C LEU A 184 -15.78 9.86 1.29
N LYS A 185 -15.43 11.07 0.83
CA LYS A 185 -16.13 11.77 -0.25
C LYS A 185 -16.01 11.09 -1.61
N LYS A 186 -14.86 10.47 -1.90
CA LYS A 186 -14.52 9.96 -3.24
C LYS A 186 -14.49 8.44 -3.33
N SER A 187 -14.23 7.74 -2.23
CA SER A 187 -14.11 6.28 -2.20
C SER A 187 -15.44 5.59 -2.49
N LYS A 188 -15.41 4.55 -3.32
CA LYS A 188 -16.56 3.69 -3.63
C LYS A 188 -16.93 2.81 -2.44
N ASP A 189 -15.94 2.37 -1.68
CA ASP A 189 -16.09 1.45 -0.54
C ASP A 189 -16.15 2.19 0.80
N ARG A 190 -16.51 3.49 0.78
CA ARG A 190 -16.52 4.36 1.98
C ARG A 190 -17.30 3.75 3.15
N LEU A 191 -18.45 3.13 2.90
CA LEU A 191 -19.31 2.59 3.96
C LEU A 191 -18.70 1.35 4.62
N LEU A 192 -17.83 0.62 3.93
CA LEU A 192 -17.09 -0.50 4.50
C LEU A 192 -16.06 -0.04 5.53
N HIS A 193 -15.44 1.12 5.30
CA HIS A 193 -14.30 1.59 6.08
C HIS A 193 -14.62 2.78 7.00
N VAL A 194 -15.78 3.42 6.88
CA VAL A 194 -16.12 4.65 7.60
C VAL A 194 -15.98 4.52 9.11
N TYR A 195 -16.40 3.40 9.70
CA TYR A 195 -16.24 3.16 11.14
C TYR A 195 -14.77 3.20 11.54
N SER A 196 -13.93 2.38 10.89
CA SER A 196 -12.51 2.24 11.20
C SER A 196 -11.69 3.49 10.86
N ILE A 197 -12.05 4.20 9.79
CA ILE A 197 -11.38 5.46 9.42
C ILE A 197 -11.70 6.54 10.45
N LEU A 198 -12.97 6.71 10.83
CA LEU A 198 -13.35 7.72 11.82
C LEU A 198 -12.82 7.39 13.22
N SER A 199 -12.65 6.10 13.56
CA SER A 199 -12.09 5.69 14.85
C SER A 199 -10.60 5.97 14.98
N CYS A 200 -9.90 6.28 13.88
CA CYS A 200 -8.52 6.78 13.91
C CYS A 200 -8.43 8.19 14.53
N ILE A 201 -9.53 8.95 14.57
CA ILE A 201 -9.57 10.32 15.07
C ILE A 201 -9.69 10.31 16.59
N ARG A 202 -8.73 10.95 17.26
CA ARG A 202 -8.70 11.04 18.74
C ARG A 202 -9.58 12.21 19.19
N MET A 203 -10.88 11.98 19.35
CA MET A 203 -11.88 13.00 19.70
C MET A 203 -11.54 13.79 20.97
N ALA A 204 -10.83 13.17 21.93
CA ALA A 204 -10.35 13.85 23.13
C ALA A 204 -9.39 15.03 22.87
N ARG A 205 -8.82 15.13 21.66
CA ARG A 205 -7.92 16.20 21.23
C ARG A 205 -8.62 17.37 20.55
N LEU A 206 -9.93 17.27 20.38
CA LEU A 206 -10.74 18.23 19.67
C LEU A 206 -11.63 18.99 20.65
N ASN A 207 -11.70 20.31 20.49
CA ASN A 207 -12.66 21.14 21.21
C ASN A 207 -14.06 21.07 20.57
N ASP A 208 -15.08 21.54 21.29
CA ASP A 208 -16.48 21.45 20.85
C ASP A 208 -16.75 22.14 19.50
N ALA A 209 -16.06 23.24 19.20
CA ALA A 209 -16.23 23.94 17.93
C ALA A 209 -15.72 23.08 16.77
N GLN A 210 -14.54 22.48 16.92
CA GLN A 210 -13.96 21.55 15.93
C GLN A 210 -14.86 20.33 15.74
N ARG A 211 -15.36 19.73 16.83
CA ARG A 211 -16.28 18.57 16.75
C ARG A 211 -17.55 18.91 15.96
N LYS A 212 -18.15 20.08 16.20
CA LYS A 212 -19.33 20.56 15.47
C LYS A 212 -19.04 20.82 14.00
N GLU A 213 -17.89 21.42 13.71
CA GLU A 213 -17.44 21.67 12.34
C GLU A 213 -17.24 20.37 11.55
N MET A 214 -16.66 19.34 12.16
CA MET A 214 -16.49 18.03 11.53
C MET A 214 -17.84 17.38 11.17
N LEU A 215 -18.80 17.38 12.10
CA LEU A 215 -20.14 16.85 11.85
C LEU A 215 -20.85 17.63 10.74
N LYS A 216 -20.67 18.96 10.71
CA LYS A 216 -21.19 19.81 9.63
C LYS A 216 -20.56 19.43 8.29
N ALA A 217 -19.24 19.27 8.22
CA ALA A 217 -18.53 18.88 7.00
C ALA A 217 -18.96 17.49 6.49
N LEU A 218 -19.12 16.50 7.38
CA LEU A 218 -19.66 15.18 7.00
C LEU A 218 -21.07 15.28 6.41
N LYS A 219 -21.90 16.18 6.91
CA LYS A 219 -23.26 16.40 6.42
C LYS A 219 -23.29 17.11 5.06
N GLU A 220 -22.42 18.09 4.85
CA GLU A 220 -22.43 18.98 3.68
C GLU A 220 -21.62 18.43 2.51
N GLU A 221 -20.56 17.66 2.78
CA GLU A 221 -19.60 17.26 1.76
C GLU A 221 -19.75 15.82 1.28
N ILE A 222 -20.43 14.96 2.04
CA ILE A 222 -20.78 13.59 1.61
C ILE A 222 -22.06 13.63 0.80
N GLU A 223 -22.16 12.76 -0.21
CA GLU A 223 -23.36 12.68 -1.05
C GLU A 223 -24.63 12.46 -0.20
N PRO A 224 -25.74 13.19 -0.47
CA PRO A 224 -26.92 13.19 0.39
C PRO A 224 -27.51 11.81 0.68
N GLN A 225 -27.43 10.89 -0.28
CA GLN A 225 -27.95 9.51 -0.15
C GLN A 225 -27.20 8.69 0.90
N GLN A 226 -25.94 9.03 1.18
CA GLN A 226 -25.05 8.31 2.09
C GLN A 226 -24.73 9.10 3.36
N ALA A 227 -24.90 10.42 3.34
CA ALA A 227 -24.58 11.31 4.46
C ALA A 227 -25.27 10.89 5.76
N SER A 228 -26.54 10.45 5.71
CA SER A 228 -27.27 10.00 6.91
C SER A 228 -26.61 8.79 7.59
N GLN A 229 -26.17 7.79 6.80
CA GLN A 229 -25.49 6.61 7.33
C GLN A 229 -24.11 6.96 7.89
N VAL A 230 -23.34 7.77 7.16
CA VAL A 230 -22.03 8.24 7.63
C VAL A 230 -22.15 9.04 8.92
N LEU A 231 -23.14 9.94 9.02
CA LEU A 231 -23.40 10.72 10.24
C LEU A 231 -23.82 9.84 11.41
N THR A 232 -24.63 8.81 11.16
CA THR A 232 -25.03 7.84 12.21
C THR A 232 -23.80 7.12 12.76
N ILE A 233 -22.91 6.64 11.88
CA ILE A 233 -21.68 5.97 12.28
C ILE A 233 -20.74 6.95 13.00
N ALA A 234 -20.59 8.16 12.49
CA ALA A 234 -19.78 9.20 13.15
C ALA A 234 -20.29 9.51 14.56
N GLY A 235 -21.62 9.66 14.73
CA GLY A 235 -22.24 9.89 16.04
C GLY A 235 -22.03 8.73 17.02
N PHE A 236 -21.92 7.50 16.52
CA PHE A 236 -21.54 6.36 17.35
C PHE A 236 -20.04 6.40 17.69
N VAL A 237 -19.17 6.38 16.68
CA VAL A 237 -17.70 6.32 16.83
C VAL A 237 -17.17 7.45 17.71
N PHE A 238 -17.59 8.68 17.47
CA PHE A 238 -17.05 9.84 18.19
C PHE A 238 -17.39 9.87 19.68
N ASN A 239 -18.39 9.08 20.10
CA ASN A 239 -18.81 8.95 21.49
C ASN A 239 -18.34 7.63 22.13
N GLU A 240 -17.63 6.76 21.40
CA GLU A 240 -17.05 5.53 21.97
C GLU A 240 -15.82 5.83 22.82
N GLU A 241 -15.60 5.03 23.86
CA GLU A 241 -14.42 5.12 24.75
C GLU A 241 -13.10 5.08 23.97
N ASN A 242 -13.04 4.29 22.89
CA ASN A 242 -11.87 4.16 22.04
C ASN A 242 -11.46 5.46 21.35
N SER A 243 -12.40 6.39 21.12
CA SER A 243 -12.12 7.72 20.55
C SER A 243 -11.44 8.66 21.55
N TYR A 244 -11.38 8.26 22.83
CA TYR A 244 -10.70 8.97 23.91
C TYR A 244 -9.41 8.27 24.35
N ARG A 245 -8.89 7.33 23.54
CA ARG A 245 -7.64 6.62 23.82
C ARG A 245 -6.42 7.57 23.83
N CYS A 246 -5.49 7.29 24.74
CA CYS A 246 -4.15 7.89 24.76
C CYS A 246 -3.10 6.84 24.37
N CYS A 247 -1.98 7.27 23.80
CA CYS A 247 -0.87 6.37 23.55
C CYS A 247 -0.05 6.20 24.83
N VAL A 248 0.28 4.95 25.18
CA VAL A 248 1.07 4.62 26.38
C VAL A 248 2.47 4.09 26.04
N LEU A 249 2.87 4.20 24.78
CA LEU A 249 4.17 3.72 24.31
C LEU A 249 5.29 4.67 24.75
N LYS A 250 6.30 4.12 25.42
CA LYS A 250 7.50 4.84 25.82
C LYS A 250 8.24 5.36 24.58
N GLY A 251 8.62 6.63 24.57
CA GLY A 251 9.27 7.31 23.45
C GLY A 251 8.33 8.14 22.57
N HIS A 252 7.01 8.02 22.75
CA HIS A 252 6.02 8.81 22.00
C HIS A 252 5.58 10.08 22.75
N GLU A 253 6.23 10.43 23.86
CA GLU A 253 5.85 11.58 24.71
C GLU A 253 6.00 12.92 23.97
N LYS A 254 6.83 12.95 22.92
CA LYS A 254 7.05 14.12 22.07
C LYS A 254 6.11 14.21 20.88
N ASN A 255 5.35 13.16 20.56
CA ASN A 255 4.38 13.20 19.47
C ASN A 255 3.10 13.85 20.00
N PRO A 256 2.66 15.01 19.47
CA PRO A 256 1.46 15.72 19.94
C PRO A 256 0.20 14.85 19.98
N ARG A 257 0.15 13.89 19.05
CA ARG A 257 -0.94 12.93 18.93
C ARG A 257 -1.01 11.98 20.12
N CYS A 258 0.15 11.52 20.59
CA CYS A 258 0.33 10.42 21.53
C CYS A 258 0.43 10.82 22.99
N MET A 259 0.46 12.12 23.30
CA MET A 259 0.50 12.59 24.68
C MET A 259 -0.74 12.16 25.49
N ASP A 260 -0.72 12.40 26.81
CA ASP A 260 -1.91 12.32 27.66
C ASP A 260 -2.89 13.44 27.36
N ILE A 261 -4.19 13.19 27.48
CA ILE A 261 -5.23 14.21 27.30
C ILE A 261 -5.03 15.32 28.34
N PRO A 262 -4.85 16.59 27.89
CA PRO A 262 -4.73 17.75 28.77
C PRO A 262 -5.89 17.80 29.76
N PRO A 263 -5.65 18.16 31.04
CA PRO A 263 -6.70 18.24 32.05
C PRO A 263 -7.90 19.09 31.62
N GLU A 264 -7.70 20.15 30.82
CA GLU A 264 -8.78 21.01 30.35
C GLU A 264 -9.75 20.30 29.39
N LEU A 265 -9.29 19.25 28.70
CA LEU A 265 -10.09 18.46 27.76
C LEU A 265 -10.73 17.22 28.42
N ARG A 266 -10.44 16.95 29.70
CA ARG A 266 -11.06 15.83 30.45
C ARG A 266 -12.49 16.11 30.89
N GLY A 267 -12.91 17.38 30.90
CA GLY A 267 -14.24 17.81 31.35
C GLY A 267 -15.38 17.54 30.36
N SER A 268 -15.09 17.19 29.11
CA SER A 268 -16.07 16.95 28.04
C SER A 268 -16.37 15.46 27.79
N VAL A 269 -15.96 14.57 28.72
CA VAL A 269 -16.15 13.11 28.61
C VAL A 269 -17.47 12.64 29.25
N ASN A 270 -18.20 13.51 29.93
CA ASN A 270 -19.48 13.17 30.56
C ASN A 270 -20.57 14.23 30.27
N THR A 271 -21.11 14.24 29.06
CA THR A 271 -22.45 14.79 28.76
C THR A 271 -23.08 14.03 27.61
#